data_AF-A0A1Y2X3R1-F1
#
_entry.id   AF-A0A1Y2X3R1-F1
#
_cell.length_a   1.000
_cell.length_b   1.000
_cell.length_c   1.000
_cell.angle_alpha   90.00
_cell.angle_beta   90.00
_cell.angle_gamma   90.00
#
_symmetry.space_group_name_H-M   'P 1'
#
loop_
_entity.id
_entity.type
_entity.pdbx_description
1 polymer ?
#
loop_
_entity_poly.entity_id
_entity_poly.type
_entity_poly.pdbx_seq_one_letter_code
_entity_poly.pdbx_strand_id
1 'polypeptide(L)'
;MSGEGPESIPTSADPRSKRPTKKRALTPVSAQAHVVESLFAKPDQEIRIPDPSSGAGARKRDLPPPPEIVTNVQGSSAGAGSGEFHVYKASRRREYERLRRMDEEVSQ
;
A
#
# COMPACT_ATOMS: atom_id res chain seq x y z
N MET A 1 38.75 -31.21 38.15
CA MET A 1 38.56 -29.75 38.14
C MET A 1 39.31 -29.21 36.94
N SER A 2 38.60 -28.69 35.92
CA SER A 2 39.23 -28.14 34.70
C SER A 2 38.85 -26.66 34.55
N GLY A 3 39.90 -25.85 34.68
CA GLY A 3 40.07 -24.42 34.38
C GLY A 3 38.88 -23.55 33.97
N GLU A 4 38.53 -22.64 34.88
CA GLU A 4 37.86 -21.37 34.60
C GLU A 4 38.92 -20.37 34.07
N GLY A 5 39.30 -20.50 32.79
CA GLY A 5 40.16 -19.54 32.10
C GLY A 5 39.35 -18.46 31.36
N PRO A 6 39.92 -17.26 31.12
CA PRO A 6 39.25 -16.15 30.42
C PRO A 6 38.85 -16.43 28.95
N GLU A 7 39.23 -17.60 28.42
CA GLU A 7 38.88 -18.12 27.09
C GLU A 7 37.42 -18.63 27.01
N SER A 8 36.70 -18.68 28.13
CA SER A 8 35.33 -19.24 28.22
C SER A 8 34.20 -18.23 27.96
N ILE A 9 34.50 -17.01 27.50
CA ILE A 9 33.43 -16.08 27.14
C ILE A 9 32.88 -16.52 25.77
N PRO A 10 31.59 -16.89 25.65
CA PRO A 10 31.01 -17.22 24.36
C PRO A 10 31.20 -16.00 23.44
N THR A 11 31.81 -16.20 22.27
CA THR A 11 32.15 -15.12 21.30
C THR A 11 30.93 -14.28 20.87
N SER A 12 29.71 -14.71 21.20
CA SER A 12 28.47 -13.94 21.05
C SER A 12 28.32 -12.78 22.04
N ALA A 13 29.10 -12.73 23.12
CA ALA A 13 29.07 -11.70 24.16
C ALA A 13 30.22 -10.68 24.06
N ASP A 14 31.14 -10.84 23.09
CA ASP A 14 32.26 -9.91 22.89
C ASP A 14 31.78 -8.61 22.20
N PRO A 15 31.85 -7.43 22.84
CA PRO A 15 31.44 -6.16 22.25
C PRO A 15 32.31 -5.71 21.06
N ARG A 16 33.49 -6.33 20.85
CA ARG A 16 34.35 -6.07 19.68
C ARG A 16 33.92 -6.87 18.44
N SER A 17 33.02 -7.84 18.62
CA SER A 17 32.47 -8.67 17.55
C SER A 17 31.43 -7.90 16.74
N LYS A 18 31.75 -7.55 15.49
CA LYS A 18 30.83 -6.92 14.53
C LYS A 18 29.90 -7.94 13.85
N ARG A 19 29.62 -9.07 14.51
CA ARG A 19 28.75 -10.11 13.95
C ARG A 19 27.31 -9.59 13.94
N PRO A 20 26.57 -9.75 12.83
CA PRO A 20 25.16 -9.37 12.81
C PRO A 20 24.41 -10.17 13.88
N THR A 21 23.88 -9.46 14.89
CA THR A 21 23.05 -10.06 15.91
C THR A 21 21.71 -10.44 15.29
N LYS A 22 21.23 -11.65 15.60
CA LYS A 22 19.92 -12.10 15.15
C LYS A 22 18.86 -11.19 15.80
N LYS A 23 18.33 -10.24 15.03
CA LYS A 23 17.25 -9.37 15.48
C LYS A 23 16.10 -10.26 15.94
N ARG A 24 15.67 -10.11 17.19
CA ARG A 24 14.50 -10.83 17.72
C ARG A 24 13.28 -10.43 16.87
N ALA A 25 12.46 -11.41 16.51
CA ALA A 25 11.18 -11.11 15.87
C ALA A 25 10.35 -10.30 16.87
N LEU A 26 9.98 -9.06 16.49
CA LEU A 26 9.12 -8.21 17.31
C LEU A 26 7.77 -8.92 17.49
N THR A 27 7.36 -9.08 18.75
CA THR A 27 5.99 -9.47 19.07
C THR A 27 5.04 -8.35 18.64
N PRO A 28 3.76 -8.64 18.32
CA PRO A 28 2.79 -7.60 17.96
C PRO A 28 2.69 -6.50 19.03
N VAL A 29 2.78 -6.88 20.31
CA VAL A 29 2.80 -5.94 21.44
C VAL A 29 4.03 -5.02 21.39
N SER A 30 5.22 -5.56 21.12
CA SER A 30 6.43 -4.74 21.01
C SER A 30 6.41 -3.79 19.81
N ALA A 31 5.77 -4.18 18.70
CA ALA A 31 5.58 -3.29 17.56
C ALA A 31 4.64 -2.13 17.91
N GLN A 32 3.54 -2.41 18.62
CA GLN A 32 2.62 -1.37 19.08
C GLN A 32 3.29 -0.43 20.08
N ALA A 33 4.06 -0.95 21.04
CA ALA A 33 4.80 -0.15 22.02
C ALA A 33 5.77 0.82 21.33
N HIS A 34 6.51 0.37 20.31
CA HIS A 34 7.43 1.21 19.55
C HIS A 34 6.70 2.33 18.77
N VAL A 35 5.50 2.06 18.24
CA VAL A 35 4.67 3.09 17.59
C VAL A 35 4.21 4.13 18.61
N VAL A 36 3.81 3.70 19.82
CA VAL A 36 3.41 4.62 20.88
C VAL A 36 4.59 5.49 21.34
N GLU A 37 5.77 4.89 21.51
CA GLU A 37 7.00 5.60 21.87
C GLU A 37 7.39 6.66 20.81
N SER A 38 7.26 6.34 19.53
CA SER A 38 7.56 7.30 18.46
C SER A 38 6.58 8.46 18.39
N LEU A 39 5.30 8.24 18.71
CA LEU A 39 4.28 9.29 18.81
C LEU A 39 4.55 10.23 19.99
N PHE A 40 5.00 9.70 21.14
CA PHE A 40 5.31 10.51 22.31
C PHE A 40 6.60 11.33 22.18
N ALA A 41 7.48 11.03 21.23
CA ALA A 41 8.71 11.81 21.03
C ALA A 41 8.44 13.26 20.62
N LYS A 42 7.27 13.55 20.01
CA LYS A 42 6.86 14.91 19.57
C LYS A 42 5.37 15.13 19.81
N PRO A 43 4.95 15.40 21.06
CA PRO A 43 3.53 15.50 21.40
C PRO A 43 2.82 16.70 20.74
N ASP A 44 3.55 17.77 20.43
CA ASP A 44 2.97 18.99 19.83
C ASP A 44 2.75 18.85 18.30
N GLN A 45 3.18 17.75 17.69
CA GLN A 45 3.04 17.55 16.25
C GLN A 45 1.58 17.22 15.89
N GLU A 46 0.99 18.02 15.01
CA GLU A 46 -0.35 17.74 14.48
C GLU A 46 -0.34 16.43 13.67
N ILE A 47 -1.17 15.46 14.09
CA ILE A 47 -1.34 14.18 13.41
C ILE A 47 -2.61 14.26 12.58
N ARG A 48 -2.46 14.23 11.25
CA ARG A 48 -3.60 14.13 10.32
C ARG A 48 -4.10 12.70 10.27
N ILE A 49 -5.20 12.44 10.97
CA ILE A 49 -5.93 11.19 10.83
C ILE A 49 -6.63 11.22 9.46
N PRO A 50 -6.41 10.23 8.59
CA PRO A 50 -7.13 10.16 7.33
C PRO A 50 -8.63 10.10 7.62
N ASP A 51 -9.41 10.90 6.90
CA ASP A 51 -10.88 10.82 6.93
C ASP A 51 -11.29 9.35 6.71
N PRO A 52 -12.28 8.80 7.44
CA PRO A 52 -12.76 7.43 7.21
C PRO A 52 -13.15 7.15 5.75
N SER A 53 -13.46 8.19 4.96
CA SER A 53 -13.68 8.13 3.51
C SER A 53 -12.41 8.11 2.63
N SER A 54 -11.22 8.23 3.22
CA SER A 54 -9.91 8.28 2.54
C SER A 54 -8.98 7.10 2.88
N GLY A 55 -9.34 6.30 3.89
CA GLY A 55 -8.59 5.09 4.27
C GLY A 55 -8.72 3.96 3.25
N ALA A 56 -8.03 2.83 3.45
CA ALA A 56 -8.16 1.66 2.56
C ALA A 56 -9.58 1.04 2.52
N GLY A 57 -10.47 1.45 3.43
CA GLY A 57 -11.92 1.17 3.43
C GLY A 57 -12.79 2.32 2.90
N ALA A 58 -12.17 3.39 2.38
CA ALA A 58 -12.82 4.41 1.58
C ALA A 58 -13.69 3.74 0.53
N ARG A 59 -14.97 4.14 0.51
CA ARG A 59 -15.99 3.79 -0.48
C ARG A 59 -15.31 3.43 -1.80
N LYS A 60 -15.43 2.15 -2.19
CA LYS A 60 -14.84 1.54 -3.39
C LYS A 60 -14.56 2.63 -4.43
N ARG A 61 -13.29 2.99 -4.63
CA ARG A 61 -12.81 4.09 -5.49
C ARG A 61 -13.83 4.40 -6.58
N ASP A 62 -14.56 5.50 -6.42
CA ASP A 62 -15.61 5.83 -7.37
C ASP A 62 -15.01 5.93 -8.77
N LEU A 63 -15.59 5.19 -9.73
CA LEU A 63 -15.22 5.34 -11.12
C LEU A 63 -15.47 6.81 -11.51
N PRO A 64 -14.50 7.49 -12.13
CA PRO A 64 -14.71 8.86 -12.55
C PRO A 64 -15.90 8.90 -13.53
N PRO A 65 -16.75 9.93 -13.46
CA PRO A 65 -17.87 10.05 -14.38
C PRO A 65 -17.34 10.11 -15.82
N PRO A 66 -18.10 9.56 -16.80
CA PRO A 66 -17.73 9.66 -18.20
C PRO A 66 -17.66 11.14 -18.61
N PRO A 67 -16.67 11.55 -19.43
CA PRO A 67 -16.59 12.92 -19.90
C PRO A 67 -17.79 13.28 -20.77
N GLU A 68 -18.34 14.48 -20.58
CA GLU A 68 -19.53 14.94 -21.32
C GLU A 68 -19.26 15.18 -22.80
N ILE A 69 -18.06 15.65 -23.15
CA ILE A 69 -17.67 15.98 -24.52
C ILE A 69 -16.36 15.27 -24.87
N VAL A 70 -16.38 14.50 -25.95
CA VAL A 70 -15.18 13.90 -26.56
C VAL A 70 -14.88 14.70 -27.82
N THR A 71 -13.76 15.43 -27.82
CA THR A 71 -13.41 16.37 -28.90
C THR A 71 -12.67 15.71 -30.06
N ASN A 72 -12.17 14.49 -29.87
CA ASN A 72 -11.34 13.77 -30.83
C ASN A 72 -12.11 12.67 -31.60
N VAL A 73 -13.40 12.89 -31.89
CA VAL A 73 -14.22 11.92 -32.63
C VAL A 73 -13.94 12.03 -34.12
N GLN A 74 -13.39 10.95 -34.69
CA GLN A 74 -13.21 10.82 -36.13
C GLN A 74 -14.57 10.63 -36.84
N GLY A 75 -14.71 11.08 -38.08
CA GLY A 75 -15.98 10.99 -38.82
C GLY A 75 -16.53 9.55 -38.93
N SER A 76 -17.85 9.41 -39.02
CA SER A 76 -18.53 8.11 -38.93
C SER A 76 -18.19 7.11 -40.04
N SER A 77 -17.77 7.61 -41.21
CA SER A 77 -17.33 6.79 -42.35
C SER A 77 -15.80 6.69 -42.47
N ALA A 78 -15.05 7.29 -41.54
CA ALA A 78 -13.60 7.27 -41.59
C ALA A 78 -13.05 5.93 -41.07
N GLY A 79 -11.97 5.44 -41.70
CA GLY A 79 -11.39 4.12 -41.39
C GLY A 79 -10.72 4.04 -40.02
N ALA A 80 -10.40 2.82 -39.57
CA ALA A 80 -9.77 2.63 -38.27
C ALA A 80 -8.32 3.19 -38.25
N GLY A 81 -8.06 4.13 -37.34
CA GLY A 81 -6.71 4.63 -37.06
C GLY A 81 -5.90 3.66 -36.21
N SER A 82 -4.58 3.83 -36.16
CA SER A 82 -3.67 2.99 -35.36
C SER A 82 -3.93 3.04 -33.85
N GLY A 83 -4.52 4.14 -33.36
CA GLY A 83 -4.86 4.33 -31.96
C GLY A 83 -6.23 3.76 -31.55
N GLU A 84 -7.08 3.39 -32.52
CA GLU A 84 -8.48 3.03 -32.24
C GLU A 84 -8.58 1.76 -31.38
N PHE A 85 -7.64 0.83 -31.56
CA PHE A 85 -7.53 -0.35 -30.71
C PHE A 85 -7.32 0.01 -29.23
N HIS A 86 -6.48 1.00 -28.94
CA HIS A 86 -6.21 1.42 -27.57
C HIS A 86 -7.38 2.18 -26.95
N VAL A 87 -8.07 2.99 -27.75
CA VAL A 87 -9.31 3.66 -27.33
C VAL A 87 -10.35 2.62 -26.93
N TYR A 88 -10.57 1.60 -27.76
CA TYR A 88 -11.46 0.49 -27.45
C TYR A 88 -11.04 -0.30 -26.20
N LYS A 89 -9.76 -0.62 -26.07
CA LYS A 89 -9.24 -1.36 -24.92
C LYS A 89 -9.48 -0.60 -23.61
N ALA A 90 -9.28 0.72 -23.62
CA ALA A 90 -9.51 1.57 -22.46
C ALA A 90 -11.02 1.70 -22.15
N SER A 91 -11.86 1.93 -23.17
CA SER A 91 -13.31 2.07 -22.98
C SER A 91 -13.95 0.77 -22.48
N ARG A 92 -13.57 -0.37 -23.07
CA ARG A 92 -14.05 -1.70 -22.64
C ARG A 92 -13.69 -1.98 -21.17
N ARG A 93 -12.46 -1.66 -20.76
CA ARG A 93 -12.04 -1.85 -19.35
C ARG A 93 -12.88 -1.00 -18.41
N ARG A 94 -13.08 0.29 -18.71
CA ARG A 94 -13.91 1.19 -17.90
C ARG A 94 -15.35 0.67 -17.81
N GLU A 95 -15.90 0.16 -18.91
CA GLU A 95 -17.28 -0.34 -18.94
C GLU A 95 -17.45 -1.64 -18.14
N TYR A 96 -16.48 -2.57 -18.19
CA TYR A 96 -16.51 -3.77 -17.36
C TYR A 96 -16.39 -3.45 -15.87
N GLU A 97 -15.54 -2.49 -15.50
CA GLU A 97 -15.45 -2.02 -14.12
C GLU A 97 -16.79 -1.38 -13.67
N ARG A 98 -17.45 -0.61 -14.55
CA ARG A 98 -18.77 -0.01 -14.29
C ARG A 98 -19.87 -1.05 -14.09
N LEU A 99 -19.97 -2.03 -14.99
CA LEU A 99 -20.95 -3.12 -14.91
C LEU A 99 -20.72 -3.96 -13.66
N ARG A 100 -19.46 -4.39 -13.42
CA ARG A 100 -19.10 -5.15 -12.22
C ARG A 100 -19.50 -4.41 -10.94
N ARG A 101 -19.28 -3.10 -10.88
CA ARG A 101 -19.68 -2.30 -9.72
C ARG A 101 -21.20 -2.26 -9.55
N MET A 102 -21.95 -2.04 -10.63
CA MET A 102 -23.41 -2.05 -10.61
C MET A 102 -23.94 -3.40 -10.14
N ASP A 103 -23.36 -4.51 -10.61
CA ASP A 103 -23.72 -5.86 -10.17
C ASP A 103 -23.40 -6.07 -8.67
N GLU A 104 -22.23 -5.61 -8.22
CA GLU A 104 -21.83 -5.68 -6.81
C GLU A 104 -22.79 -4.86 -5.91
N GLU A 105 -23.27 -3.70 -6.35
CA GLU A 105 -24.25 -2.88 -5.63
C GLU A 105 -25.64 -3.53 -5.57
N VAL A 106 -26.06 -4.23 -6.63
CA VAL A 106 -27.34 -4.99 -6.63
C VAL A 106 -27.26 -6.23 -5.76
N SER A 107 -26.09 -6.86 -5.67
CA SER A 107 -25.87 -8.07 -4.87
C SER A 107 -25.76 -7.83 -3.35
N GLN A 108 -25.58 -6.56 -2.93
CA GLN A 108 -25.51 -6.13 -1.54
C GLN A 108 -26.90 -5.89 -0.94
#